data_AF-A0A7W1AEG2-F1
#
_entry.id   AF-A0A7W1AEG2-F1
#
_cell.length_a   1.000
_cell.length_b   1.000
_cell.length_c   1.000
_cell.angle_alpha   90.00
_cell.angle_beta   90.00
_cell.angle_gamma   90.00
#
_symmetry.space_group_name_H-M   'P 1'
#
loop_
_entity.id
_entity.type
_entity.pdbx_description
1 polymer ?
#
loop_
_entity_poly.entity_id
_entity_poly.type
_entity_poly.pdbx_seq_one_letter_code
_entity_poly.pdbx_strand_id
1 'polypeptide(L)'
;MEAGLSPPPRRAHTAALTAGARASKRDIPYCISVHGMLAPGAEARHPWTKRAVRLIQWPFLDRAAFLHALSEREMEDLRTYGARADTLVAPNGIDVSAFPSPVRRSPREVAETPDAEGLLFAFVGRLDPNQKGLDLLLEGFAQASLAMQGCD
;
A
#
# COMPACT_ATOMS: atom_id res chain seq x y z
N MET A 1 28.82 -10.00 -14.28
CA MET A 1 28.21 -11.08 -13.48
C MET A 1 26.82 -10.61 -13.08
N GLU A 2 25.90 -10.64 -14.04
CA GLU A 2 24.53 -10.14 -13.85
C GLU A 2 23.70 -11.22 -13.16
N ALA A 3 23.29 -10.94 -11.92
CA ALA A 3 22.27 -11.72 -11.24
C ALA A 3 20.92 -11.40 -11.90
N GLY A 4 20.53 -12.22 -12.87
CA GLY A 4 19.19 -12.20 -13.45
C GLY A 4 18.15 -12.46 -12.39
N LEU A 5 17.49 -11.39 -11.92
CA LEU A 5 16.30 -11.51 -11.09
C LEU A 5 15.19 -12.11 -11.97
N SER A 6 14.92 -13.39 -11.79
CA SER A 6 13.79 -14.08 -12.43
C SER A 6 12.51 -13.28 -12.18
N PRO A 7 11.68 -12.99 -13.20
CA PRO A 7 10.42 -12.29 -12.98
C PRO A 7 9.58 -13.08 -11.97
N PRO A 8 8.91 -12.41 -11.00
CA PRO A 8 8.10 -13.11 -10.01
C PRO A 8 7.03 -13.95 -10.74
N PRO A 9 6.80 -15.19 -10.30
CA PRO A 9 5.85 -16.06 -10.99
C PRO A 9 4.47 -15.42 -10.97
N ARG A 10 3.87 -15.26 -12.16
CA ARG A 10 2.50 -14.74 -12.37
C ARG A 10 1.39 -15.59 -11.71
N ARG A 11 1.74 -16.56 -10.86
CA ARG A 11 0.89 -17.55 -10.18
C ARG A 11 0.90 -17.46 -8.65
N ALA A 12 1.54 -16.43 -8.07
CA ALA A 12 1.67 -16.29 -6.61
C ALA A 12 0.31 -16.22 -5.88
N HIS A 13 -0.67 -15.53 -6.46
CA HIS A 13 -2.01 -15.43 -5.87
C HIS A 13 -2.71 -16.78 -5.76
N THR A 14 -2.67 -17.62 -6.80
CA THR A 14 -3.34 -18.94 -6.79
C THR A 14 -2.69 -19.91 -5.79
N ALA A 15 -1.36 -19.82 -5.63
CA ALA A 15 -0.63 -20.63 -4.66
C ALA A 15 -1.03 -20.27 -3.21
N ALA A 16 -1.14 -18.98 -2.89
CA ALA A 16 -1.57 -18.52 -1.57
C ALA A 16 -3.02 -18.95 -1.24
N LEU A 17 -3.94 -18.82 -2.20
CA LEU A 17 -5.33 -19.27 -2.05
C LEU A 17 -5.44 -20.78 -1.80
N THR A 18 -4.71 -21.58 -2.56
CA THR A 18 -4.75 -23.05 -2.43
C THR A 18 -4.07 -23.54 -1.16
N ALA A 19 -2.99 -22.89 -0.72
CA ALA A 19 -2.34 -23.17 0.55
C ALA A 19 -3.26 -22.82 1.74
N GLY A 20 -3.86 -21.63 1.75
CA GLY A 20 -4.80 -21.20 2.78
C GLY A 20 -6.02 -22.13 2.86
N ALA A 21 -6.62 -22.48 1.71
CA ALA A 21 -7.74 -23.41 1.67
C ALA A 21 -7.38 -24.82 2.20
N ARG A 22 -6.17 -25.32 1.94
CA ARG A 22 -5.71 -26.62 2.44
C ARG A 22 -5.36 -26.59 3.92
N ALA A 23 -4.72 -25.52 4.40
CA ALA A 23 -4.43 -25.33 5.82
C ALA A 23 -5.72 -25.25 6.63
N SER A 24 -6.69 -24.47 6.12
CA SER A 24 -8.04 -24.35 6.66
C SER A 24 -8.77 -25.71 6.78
N LYS A 25 -8.66 -26.57 5.76
CA LYS A 25 -9.27 -27.93 5.77
C LYS A 25 -8.58 -28.94 6.70
N ARG A 26 -7.35 -28.66 7.13
CA ARG A 26 -6.53 -29.58 7.96
C ARG A 26 -6.32 -29.06 9.37
N ASP A 27 -7.06 -28.02 9.77
CA ASP A 27 -6.93 -27.33 11.05
C ASP A 27 -5.48 -26.93 11.39
N ILE A 28 -4.69 -26.62 10.35
CA ILE A 28 -3.35 -26.08 10.51
C ILE A 28 -3.50 -24.58 10.77
N PRO A 29 -2.87 -24.00 11.81
CA PRO A 29 -2.90 -22.55 12.03
C PRO A 29 -2.07 -21.81 10.96
N TYR A 30 -2.60 -20.69 10.47
CA TYR A 30 -1.94 -19.83 9.47
C TYR A 30 -2.33 -18.37 9.68
N CYS A 31 -1.51 -17.48 9.14
CA CYS A 31 -1.80 -16.05 9.04
C CYS A 31 -1.91 -15.61 7.58
N ILE A 32 -2.67 -14.55 7.33
CA ILE A 32 -2.80 -13.93 6.01
C ILE A 32 -2.37 -12.47 6.11
N SER A 33 -1.38 -12.07 5.31
CA SER A 33 -1.00 -10.66 5.16
C SER A 33 -1.67 -10.05 3.93
N VAL A 34 -2.38 -8.94 4.12
CA VAL A 34 -3.41 -8.50 3.17
C VAL A 34 -2.92 -7.41 2.21
N HIS A 35 -1.80 -6.75 2.50
CA HIS A 35 -1.06 -5.78 1.68
C HIS A 35 -1.91 -4.89 0.72
N GLY A 36 -3.06 -4.38 1.17
CA GLY A 36 -3.96 -3.50 0.43
C GLY A 36 -4.84 -4.21 -0.61
N MET A 37 -4.87 -5.54 -0.65
CA MET A 37 -5.63 -6.32 -1.63
C MET A 37 -7.15 -6.15 -1.52
N LEU A 38 -7.62 -5.78 -0.32
CA LEU A 38 -9.05 -5.67 0.03
C LEU A 38 -9.51 -4.22 0.25
N ALA A 39 -8.69 -3.24 -0.12
CA ALA A 39 -9.03 -1.82 0.04
C ALA A 39 -10.24 -1.41 -0.85
N PRO A 40 -11.15 -0.57 -0.34
CA PRO A 40 -12.24 0.03 -1.13
C PRO A 40 -11.67 0.77 -2.35
N GLY A 41 -12.16 0.44 -3.55
CA GLY A 41 -11.69 1.02 -4.82
C GLY A 41 -10.77 0.12 -5.65
N ALA A 42 -10.08 -0.86 -5.05
CA ALA A 42 -9.39 -1.92 -5.80
C ALA A 42 -10.36 -2.86 -6.55
N GLU A 43 -11.66 -2.73 -6.28
CA GLU A 43 -12.73 -3.56 -6.82
C GLU A 43 -13.42 -2.97 -8.07
N ALA A 44 -13.19 -1.69 -8.37
CA ALA A 44 -14.00 -0.94 -9.34
C ALA A 44 -13.86 -1.39 -10.81
N ARG A 45 -12.78 -2.09 -11.18
CA ARG A 45 -12.52 -2.47 -12.58
C ARG A 45 -13.28 -3.72 -13.05
N HIS A 46 -13.59 -4.69 -12.18
CA HIS A 46 -14.28 -5.94 -12.56
C HIS A 46 -15.10 -6.53 -11.39
N PRO A 47 -16.32 -6.00 -11.14
CA PRO A 47 -17.09 -6.32 -9.94
C PRO A 47 -17.51 -7.80 -9.85
N TRP A 48 -17.85 -8.43 -10.99
CA TRP A 48 -18.30 -9.82 -11.03
C TRP A 48 -17.19 -10.82 -10.70
N THR A 49 -16.01 -10.64 -11.29
CA THR A 49 -14.82 -11.47 -11.03
C THR A 49 -14.35 -11.30 -9.59
N LYS A 50 -14.40 -10.07 -9.05
CA LYS A 50 -14.06 -9.79 -7.65
C LYS A 50 -15.03 -10.43 -6.68
N ARG A 51 -16.33 -10.50 -7.00
CA ARG A 51 -17.33 -11.20 -6.17
C ARG A 51 -17.12 -12.71 -6.14
N ALA A 52 -16.72 -13.32 -7.26
CA ALA A 52 -16.35 -14.74 -7.30
C ALA A 52 -15.07 -15.03 -6.49
N VAL A 53 -14.04 -14.20 -6.66
CA VAL A 53 -12.81 -14.28 -5.87
C VAL A 53 -13.11 -14.11 -4.38
N ARG A 54 -13.94 -13.13 -4.02
CA ARG A 54 -14.41 -12.92 -2.65
C ARG A 54 -14.98 -14.21 -2.06
N LEU A 55 -15.94 -14.85 -2.71
CA LEU A 55 -16.54 -16.10 -2.22
C LEU A 55 -15.52 -17.23 -2.00
N ILE A 56 -14.47 -17.30 -2.82
CA ILE A 56 -13.38 -18.28 -2.65
C ILE A 56 -12.46 -17.88 -1.49
N GLN A 57 -12.25 -16.59 -1.26
CA GLN A 57 -11.35 -16.08 -0.22
C GLN A 57 -11.94 -16.16 1.19
N TRP A 58 -13.24 -15.91 1.31
CA TRP A 58 -13.96 -15.83 2.59
C TRP A 58 -13.70 -17.00 3.56
N PRO A 59 -13.83 -18.28 3.15
CA PRO A 59 -13.77 -19.40 4.10
C PRO A 59 -12.41 -19.60 4.78
N PHE A 60 -11.31 -19.17 4.15
CA PHE A 60 -9.99 -19.27 4.77
C PHE A 60 -9.52 -17.94 5.36
N LEU A 61 -10.13 -16.80 5.00
CA LEU A 61 -9.92 -15.56 5.75
C LEU A 61 -10.45 -15.68 7.18
N ASP A 62 -11.67 -16.19 7.35
CA ASP A 62 -12.31 -16.34 8.66
C ASP A 62 -11.70 -17.45 9.53
N ARG A 63 -10.98 -18.40 8.92
CA ARG A 63 -10.33 -19.52 9.62
C ARG A 63 -8.83 -19.27 9.86
N ALA A 64 -8.31 -18.11 9.48
CA ALA A 64 -6.95 -17.72 9.82
C ALA A 64 -6.84 -17.55 11.34
N ALA A 65 -5.69 -17.90 11.90
CA ALA A 65 -5.40 -17.62 13.31
C ALA A 65 -5.36 -16.12 13.57
N PHE A 66 -4.86 -15.35 12.60
CA PHE A 66 -4.98 -13.89 12.55
C PHE A 66 -4.73 -13.37 11.13
N LEU A 67 -5.22 -12.16 10.88
CA LEU A 67 -4.94 -11.36 9.70
C LEU A 67 -3.86 -10.33 10.04
N HIS A 68 -2.93 -10.11 9.12
CA HIS A 68 -1.87 -9.12 9.27
C HIS A 68 -2.16 -7.92 8.35
N ALA A 69 -2.43 -6.79 8.98
CA ALA A 69 -2.60 -5.50 8.33
C ALA A 69 -1.33 -4.65 8.50
N LEU A 70 -1.00 -3.84 7.49
CA LEU A 70 0.14 -2.91 7.55
C LEU A 70 -0.21 -1.58 8.23
N SER A 71 -1.50 -1.26 8.35
CA SER A 71 -1.99 -0.01 8.92
C SER A 71 -3.36 -0.20 9.57
N GLU A 72 -3.76 0.75 10.42
CA GLU A 72 -5.12 0.79 10.97
C GLU A 72 -6.18 0.93 9.87
N ARG A 73 -5.89 1.73 8.84
CA ARG A 73 -6.73 1.88 7.65
C ARG A 73 -7.02 0.54 7.00
N GLU A 74 -5.99 -0.30 6.83
CA GLU A 74 -6.15 -1.62 6.22
C GLU A 74 -6.92 -2.59 7.13
N MET A 75 -6.76 -2.48 8.45
CA MET A 75 -7.60 -3.21 9.41
C MET A 75 -9.08 -2.79 9.30
N GLU A 76 -9.37 -1.51 9.14
CA GLU A 76 -10.72 -1.01 8.89
C GLU A 76 -11.29 -1.50 7.57
N ASP A 77 -10.46 -1.52 6.52
CA ASP A 77 -10.83 -2.07 5.21
C ASP A 77 -11.19 -3.56 5.33
N LEU A 78 -10.43 -4.33 6.12
CA LEU A 78 -10.72 -5.74 6.40
C LEU A 78 -12.04 -5.97 7.14
N ARG A 79 -12.32 -5.13 8.15
CA ARG A 79 -13.58 -5.16 8.88
C ARG A 79 -14.76 -4.80 7.98
N THR A 80 -14.59 -3.76 7.15
CA THR A 80 -15.59 -3.35 6.15
C THR A 80 -15.81 -4.44 5.10
N TYR A 81 -14.74 -5.14 4.71
CA TYR A 81 -14.81 -6.30 3.83
C TYR A 81 -15.56 -7.49 4.48
N GLY A 82 -15.68 -7.48 5.80
CA GLY A 82 -16.45 -8.41 6.62
C GLY A 82 -15.63 -9.53 7.27
N ALA A 83 -14.30 -9.46 7.20
CA ALA A 83 -13.43 -10.47 7.80
C ALA A 83 -13.66 -10.57 9.32
N ARG A 84 -13.76 -11.80 9.84
CA ARG A 84 -14.08 -12.05 11.25
C ARG A 84 -12.89 -12.44 12.12
N ALA A 85 -11.81 -12.91 11.49
CA ALA A 85 -10.60 -13.29 12.21
C ALA A 85 -9.94 -12.07 12.86
N ASP A 86 -9.28 -12.30 14.00
CA ASP A 86 -8.51 -11.27 14.69
C ASP A 86 -7.49 -10.64 13.74
N THR A 87 -7.34 -9.32 13.80
CA THR A 87 -6.41 -8.58 12.95
C THR A 87 -5.32 -7.93 13.78
N LEU A 88 -4.08 -8.22 13.42
CA LEU A 88 -2.88 -7.62 14.00
C LEU A 88 -2.30 -6.59 13.02
N VAL A 89 -2.08 -5.37 13.51
CA VAL A 89 -1.43 -4.33 12.74
C VAL A 89 0.07 -4.40 13.00
N ALA A 90 0.85 -4.67 11.95
CA ALA A 90 2.30 -4.61 11.98
C ALA A 90 2.80 -3.93 10.69
N PRO A 91 3.22 -2.65 10.75
CA PRO A 91 3.69 -1.91 9.59
C PRO A 91 4.98 -2.51 9.02
N ASN A 92 5.23 -2.28 7.73
CA ASN A 92 6.51 -2.61 7.13
C ASN A 92 7.60 -1.69 7.71
N GLY A 93 8.66 -2.30 8.24
CA GLY A 93 9.88 -1.59 8.61
C GLY A 93 10.75 -1.26 7.40
N ILE A 94 11.65 -0.31 7.59
CA ILE A 94 12.75 -0.04 6.65
C ILE A 94 14.07 -0.34 7.35
N ASP A 95 15.02 -0.92 6.62
CA ASP A 95 16.38 -1.10 7.13
C ASP A 95 17.13 0.22 6.99
N VAL A 96 17.32 0.92 8.11
CA VAL A 96 18.05 2.19 8.16
C VAL A 96 19.52 2.03 7.75
N SER A 97 20.11 0.85 7.90
CA SER A 97 21.50 0.59 7.54
C SER A 97 21.71 0.44 6.03
N ALA A 98 20.64 0.12 5.29
CA ALA A 98 20.65 0.05 3.83
C ALA A 98 20.68 1.44 3.17
N PHE A 99 20.41 2.52 3.93
CA PHE A 99 20.50 3.86 3.40
C PHE A 99 21.97 4.29 3.31
N PRO A 100 22.40 4.84 2.17
CA PRO A 100 23.74 5.40 2.07
C PRO A 100 23.92 6.49 3.14
N SER A 101 25.12 6.53 3.74
CA SER A 101 25.61 7.58 4.65
C SER A 101 25.11 8.97 4.20
N PRO A 102 24.81 9.91 5.13
CA PRO A 102 24.05 11.13 4.85
C PRO A 102 24.42 11.78 3.52
N VAL A 103 23.39 12.02 2.70
CA VAL A 103 23.50 12.70 1.42
C VAL A 103 24.26 14.01 1.65
N ARG A 104 25.46 14.12 1.06
CA ARG A 104 26.32 15.30 1.23
C ARG A 104 25.75 16.57 0.61
N ARG A 105 24.69 16.43 -0.20
CA ARG A 105 24.01 17.52 -0.90
C ARG A 105 22.73 17.88 -0.18
N SER A 106 22.47 19.18 -0.03
CA SER A 106 21.19 19.67 0.45
C SER A 106 20.07 19.32 -0.55
N PRO A 107 18.82 19.19 -0.10
CA PRO A 107 17.67 19.00 -0.99
C PRO A 107 17.57 20.03 -2.12
N ARG A 108 18.00 21.27 -1.89
CA ARG A 108 18.00 22.35 -2.90
C ARG A 108 19.09 22.22 -3.95
N GLU A 109 20.27 21.73 -3.56
CA GLU A 109 21.35 21.41 -4.51
C GLU A 109 20.94 20.27 -5.43
N VAL A 110 20.21 19.28 -4.91
CA VAL A 110 19.65 18.18 -5.73
C VAL A 110 18.54 18.68 -6.64
N ALA A 111 17.72 19.61 -6.18
CA ALA A 111 16.64 20.22 -6.96
C ALA A 111 17.11 21.34 -7.90
N GLU A 112 18.42 21.55 -8.05
CA GLU A 112 19.02 22.60 -8.91
C GLU A 112 18.48 24.02 -8.63
N THR A 113 18.11 24.28 -7.36
CA THR A 113 17.50 25.54 -6.89
C THR A 113 18.18 26.05 -5.60
N PRO A 114 19.51 26.23 -5.61
CA PRO A 114 20.27 26.55 -4.40
C PRO A 114 19.85 27.88 -3.75
N ASP A 115 19.49 28.87 -4.56
CA ASP A 115 19.14 30.23 -4.11
C ASP A 115 17.62 30.45 -3.95
N ALA A 116 16.80 29.41 -4.14
CA ALA A 116 15.35 29.55 -4.03
C ALA A 116 14.94 29.80 -2.57
N GLU A 117 14.25 30.90 -2.32
CA GLU A 117 13.61 31.19 -1.04
C GLU A 117 12.28 30.43 -0.90
N GLY A 118 11.79 30.26 0.33
CA GLY A 118 10.51 29.61 0.63
C GLY A 118 10.60 28.10 0.94
N LEU A 119 9.46 27.41 1.00
CA LEU A 119 9.40 25.98 1.35
C LEU A 119 9.71 25.09 0.14
N LEU A 120 10.68 24.17 0.26
CA LEU A 120 10.89 23.10 -0.74
C LEU A 120 10.00 21.90 -0.40
N PHE A 121 9.09 21.57 -1.30
CA PHE A 121 8.20 20.41 -1.17
C PHE A 121 8.61 19.31 -2.16
N ALA A 122 8.67 18.06 -1.70
CA ALA A 122 8.99 16.90 -2.53
C ALA A 122 7.90 15.83 -2.41
N PHE A 123 7.47 15.28 -3.55
CA PHE A 123 6.56 14.16 -3.62
C PHE A 123 7.26 12.96 -4.26
N VAL A 124 7.20 11.80 -3.60
CA VAL A 124 7.76 10.55 -4.11
C VAL A 124 6.68 9.48 -4.09
N GLY A 125 6.26 9.05 -5.26
CA GLY A 125 5.24 8.02 -5.43
C GLY A 125 5.10 7.62 -6.89
N ARG A 126 4.54 6.44 -7.13
CA ARG A 126 4.09 6.07 -8.48
C ARG A 126 2.96 7.01 -8.89
N LEU A 127 2.83 7.28 -10.19
CA LEU A 127 1.69 8.01 -10.74
C LEU A 127 0.43 7.14 -10.66
N ASP A 128 -0.25 7.23 -9.51
CA ASP A 128 -1.52 6.55 -9.23
C ASP A 128 -2.53 7.60 -8.74
N PRO A 129 -3.48 8.01 -9.59
CA PRO A 129 -4.45 9.04 -9.26
C PRO A 129 -5.31 8.69 -8.05
N ASN A 130 -5.58 7.41 -7.81
CA ASN A 130 -6.56 6.98 -6.81
C ASN A 130 -5.94 6.80 -5.42
N GLN A 131 -4.65 6.47 -5.36
CA GLN A 131 -4.00 6.09 -4.10
C GLN A 131 -2.99 7.11 -3.60
N LYS A 132 -2.55 8.04 -4.45
CA LYS A 132 -1.47 8.95 -4.12
C LYS A 132 -1.88 10.41 -4.03
N GLY A 133 -3.08 10.77 -4.53
CA GLY A 133 -3.68 12.09 -4.31
C GLY A 133 -2.83 13.25 -4.85
N LEU A 134 -2.08 13.02 -5.94
CA LEU A 134 -1.22 14.04 -6.52
C LEU A 134 -2.04 15.22 -7.08
N ASP A 135 -3.23 14.93 -7.58
CA ASP A 135 -4.26 15.90 -7.95
C ASP A 135 -4.66 16.79 -6.78
N LEU A 136 -5.00 16.18 -5.63
CA LEU A 136 -5.36 16.90 -4.40
C LEU A 136 -4.20 17.77 -3.89
N LEU A 137 -2.97 17.25 -3.98
CA LEU A 137 -1.77 18.02 -3.63
C LEU A 137 -1.65 19.27 -4.50
N LEU A 138 -1.76 19.13 -5.82
CA LEU A 138 -1.65 20.25 -6.76
C LEU A 138 -2.77 21.28 -6.55
N GLU A 139 -3.99 20.83 -6.30
CA GLU A 139 -5.12 21.71 -5.99
C GLU A 139 -4.86 22.51 -4.70
N GLY A 140 -4.36 21.86 -3.65
CA GLY A 140 -3.99 22.53 -2.40
C GLY A 140 -2.92 23.61 -2.61
N PHE A 141 -1.90 23.34 -3.44
CA PHE A 141 -0.87 24.34 -3.77
C PHE A 141 -1.45 25.53 -4.56
N ALA A 142 -2.37 25.28 -5.49
CA ALA A 142 -3.04 26.34 -6.23
C ALA A 142 -3.84 27.26 -5.29
N GLN A 143 -4.61 26.68 -4.37
CA GLN A 143 -5.39 27.43 -3.38
C GLN A 143 -4.49 28.23 -2.42
N ALA A 144 -3.41 27.62 -1.93
CA ALA A 144 -2.46 28.30 -1.05
C ALA A 144 -1.77 29.49 -1.75
N SER A 145 -1.39 29.33 -3.02
CA SER A 145 -0.80 30.41 -3.82
C SER A 145 -1.76 31.59 -4.00
N LEU A 146 -3.04 31.31 -4.27
CA LEU A 146 -4.08 32.33 -4.41
C LEU A 146 -4.36 33.08 -3.10
N ALA A 147 -4.37 32.38 -1.97
CA ALA A 147 -4.58 32.98 -0.65
C ALA A 147 -3.45 33.95 -0.26
N MET A 148 -2.20 33.62 -0.62
CA MET A 148 -1.05 34.50 -0.37
C MET A 148 -1.05 35.76 -1.24
N GLN A 149 -1.68 35.73 -2.42
CA GLN A 149 -1.78 36.90 -3.32
C GLN A 149 -2.89 37.89 -2.92
N GLY A 150 -3.80 37.50 -2.03
CA GLY A 150 -4.91 38.36 -1.55
C GLY A 150 -4.69 39.00 -0.18
N CYS A 151 -3.49 38.90 0.39
CA CYS A 151 -3.11 39.46 1.69
C CYS A 151 -2.26 40.74 1.61
N ASP A 152 -2.19 41.37 0.43
CA ASP A 152 -1.63 42.73 0.26
C ASP A 152 -2.64 43.82 0.66
#